data_AF-A0AAU1CF34-F1
#
_entry.id   AF-A0AAU1CF34-F1
#
_cell.length_a   1.000
_cell.length_b   1.000
_cell.length_c   1.000
_cell.angle_alpha   90.00
_cell.angle_beta   90.00
_cell.angle_gamma   90.00
#
_symmetry.space_group_name_H-M   'P 1'
#
loop_
_entity.id
_entity.type
_entity.pdbx_description
1 polymer ?
#
loop_
_entity_poly.entity_id
_entity_poly.type
_entity_poly.pdbx_seq_one_letter_code
_entity_poly.pdbx_strand_id
1 'polypeptide(L)'
;MDTDAMSRVREGLSRVLRPAGLLLFLLTEVLLAEGGSLSAAVALAATAAVGTALVACSVLSARCATPVPRTRVRTAIRDREKRTAFLPQRDPDAQGRRRPRAPGRALLTAAA
;
A
#
# COMPACT_ATOMS: atom_id res chain seq x y z
N MET A 1 18.98 14.48 -13.57
CA MET A 1 19.59 13.14 -13.63
C MET A 1 19.17 12.40 -12.35
N ASP A 2 18.16 11.54 -12.45
CA ASP A 2 17.38 11.00 -11.31
C ASP A 2 18.06 9.84 -10.58
N THR A 3 19.10 10.14 -9.81
CA THR A 3 19.83 9.17 -8.97
C THR A 3 18.95 8.55 -7.88
N ASP A 4 17.98 9.31 -7.38
CA ASP A 4 17.02 8.95 -6.32
C ASP A 4 15.93 7.97 -6.75
N ALA A 5 15.63 7.93 -8.04
CA ALA A 5 14.72 6.92 -8.60
C ALA A 5 15.47 5.60 -8.78
N MET A 6 16.71 5.68 -9.28
CA MET A 6 17.58 4.52 -9.48
C MET A 6 17.92 3.80 -8.16
N SER A 7 18.17 4.54 -7.08
CA SER A 7 18.51 3.98 -5.77
C SER A 7 17.34 3.19 -5.14
N ARG A 8 16.11 3.70 -5.27
CA ARG A 8 14.89 3.03 -4.76
C ARG A 8 14.54 1.78 -5.55
N VAL A 9 14.70 1.82 -6.88
CA VAL A 9 14.55 0.62 -7.73
C VAL A 9 15.60 -0.42 -7.33
N ARG A 10 16.86 0.00 -7.13
CA ARG A 10 17.96 -0.90 -6.74
C ARG A 10 17.76 -1.52 -5.35
N GLU A 11 17.22 -0.77 -4.39
CA GLU A 11 16.86 -1.31 -3.07
C GLU A 11 15.72 -2.33 -3.14
N GLY A 12 14.63 -2.01 -3.84
CA GLY A 12 13.52 -2.94 -4.03
C GLY A 12 13.95 -4.23 -4.73
N LEU A 13 14.76 -4.08 -5.79
CA LEU A 13 15.35 -5.18 -6.54
C LEU A 13 16.25 -6.05 -5.64
N SER A 14 17.12 -5.45 -4.81
CA SER A 14 18.01 -6.18 -3.89
C SER A 14 17.27 -6.99 -2.82
N ARG A 15 16.10 -6.52 -2.37
CA ARG A 15 15.25 -7.23 -1.40
C ARG A 15 14.59 -8.46 -2.00
N VAL A 16 14.36 -8.48 -3.31
CA VAL A 16 13.74 -9.60 -4.03
C VAL A 16 14.80 -10.57 -4.58
N LEU A 17 15.94 -10.06 -5.05
CA LEU A 17 17.03 -10.90 -5.56
C LEU A 17 17.66 -11.80 -4.50
N ARG A 18 17.75 -11.34 -3.25
CA ARG A 18 18.28 -12.16 -2.14
C ARG A 18 17.49 -13.45 -1.90
N PRO A 19 16.17 -13.40 -1.66
CA PRO A 19 15.38 -14.62 -1.47
C PRO A 19 15.26 -15.42 -2.78
N ALA A 20 15.18 -14.77 -3.94
CA ALA A 20 15.13 -15.46 -5.22
C ALA A 20 16.42 -16.26 -5.52
N GLY A 21 17.59 -15.70 -5.21
CA GLY A 21 18.88 -16.39 -5.33
C GLY A 21 18.99 -17.58 -4.39
N LEU A 22 18.53 -17.45 -3.14
CA LEU A 22 18.45 -18.55 -2.18
C LEU A 22 17.51 -19.67 -2.66
N LEU A 23 16.33 -19.30 -3.17
CA LEU A 23 15.37 -20.26 -3.72
C LEU A 23 15.95 -21.01 -4.92
N LEU A 24 16.62 -20.30 -5.84
CA LEU A 24 17.27 -20.90 -7.00
C LEU A 24 18.39 -21.86 -6.59
N PHE A 25 19.19 -21.47 -5.59
CA PHE A 25 20.25 -22.31 -5.05
C PHE A 25 19.70 -23.60 -4.43
N LEU A 26 18.67 -23.49 -3.58
CA LEU A 26 17.99 -24.64 -2.98
C LEU A 26 17.36 -25.56 -4.03
N LEU A 27 16.70 -25.01 -5.04
CA LEU A 27 16.14 -25.78 -6.17
C LEU A 27 17.23 -26.52 -6.95
N THR A 28 18.37 -25.89 -7.16
CA THR A 28 19.51 -26.48 -7.86
C THR A 28 20.11 -27.63 -7.04
N GLU A 29 20.31 -27.44 -5.74
CA GLU A 29 20.78 -28.50 -4.82
C GLU A 29 19.82 -29.70 -4.80
N VAL A 30 18.51 -29.47 -4.68
CA VAL A 30 17.50 -30.54 -4.71
C VAL A 30 17.53 -31.29 -6.04
N LEU A 31 17.67 -30.56 -7.16
CA LEU A 31 17.72 -31.15 -8.49
C LEU A 31 18.97 -32.00 -8.73
N LEU A 32 20.12 -31.57 -8.20
CA LEU A 32 21.37 -32.33 -8.22
C LEU A 32 21.31 -33.54 -7.29
N ALA A 33 20.65 -33.43 -6.13
CA ALA A 33 20.48 -34.52 -5.18
C ALA A 33 19.55 -35.63 -5.69
N GLU A 34 18.53 -35.30 -6.50
CA GLU A 34 17.57 -36.27 -7.03
C GLU A 34 18.01 -37.01 -8.31
N GLY A 35 19.19 -36.72 -8.87
CA GLY A 35 19.77 -37.60 -9.90
C GLY A 35 19.02 -37.63 -11.24
N GLY A 36 18.43 -36.51 -11.66
CA GLY A 36 18.13 -36.23 -13.07
C GLY A 36 17.04 -37.08 -13.74
N SER A 37 15.77 -36.71 -13.55
CA SER A 37 14.68 -37.11 -14.46
C SER A 37 14.32 -35.94 -15.38
N LEU A 38 13.97 -36.24 -16.64
CA LEU A 38 13.45 -35.25 -17.62
C LEU A 38 12.32 -34.39 -17.05
N SER A 39 11.52 -34.95 -16.13
CA SER A 39 10.46 -34.23 -15.41
C SER A 39 11.01 -33.04 -14.61
N ALA A 40 12.16 -33.22 -13.97
CA ALA A 40 12.80 -32.18 -13.17
C ALA A 40 13.42 -31.08 -14.06
N ALA A 41 13.96 -31.45 -15.23
CA ALA A 41 14.41 -30.47 -16.23
C ALA A 41 13.24 -29.65 -16.82
N VAL A 42 12.10 -30.30 -17.09
CA VAL A 42 10.86 -29.63 -17.55
C VAL A 42 10.29 -28.71 -16.47
N ALA A 43 10.26 -29.15 -15.22
CA ALA A 43 9.80 -28.34 -14.09
C ALA A 43 10.69 -27.10 -13.89
N LEU A 44 12.01 -27.25 -14.02
CA LEU A 44 12.95 -26.14 -13.96
C LEU A 44 12.75 -25.18 -15.14
N ALA A 45 12.62 -25.69 -16.36
CA ALA A 45 12.39 -24.88 -17.55
C ALA A 45 11.08 -24.10 -17.45
N ALA A 46 10.00 -24.72 -16.97
CA ALA A 46 8.71 -24.07 -16.73
C ALA A 46 8.83 -22.97 -15.66
N THR A 47 9.53 -23.25 -14.56
CA THR A 47 9.75 -22.25 -13.49
C THR A 47 10.58 -21.07 -14.00
N ALA A 48 11.61 -21.32 -14.80
CA ALA A 48 12.42 -20.28 -15.42
C ALA A 48 11.62 -19.45 -16.44
N ALA A 49 10.74 -20.08 -17.24
CA ALA A 49 9.86 -19.38 -18.18
C ALA A 49 8.84 -18.48 -17.46
N VAL A 50 8.21 -18.97 -16.39
CA VAL A 50 7.29 -18.15 -15.58
C VAL A 50 8.04 -17.03 -14.87
N GLY A 51 9.22 -17.34 -14.31
CA GLY A 51 10.07 -16.35 -13.64
C GLY A 51 10.49 -15.21 -14.58
N THR A 52 10.94 -15.55 -15.80
CA THR A 52 11.31 -14.55 -16.81
C THR A 52 10.12 -13.73 -17.29
N ALA A 53 8.95 -14.35 -17.48
CA ALA A 53 7.72 -13.63 -17.82
C ALA A 53 7.30 -12.64 -16.72
N LEU A 54 7.38 -13.04 -15.45
CA LEU A 54 7.07 -12.16 -14.32
C LEU A 54 8.06 -11.00 -14.20
N VAL A 55 9.36 -11.27 -14.37
CA VAL A 55 10.38 -10.22 -14.39
C VAL A 55 10.13 -9.25 -15.54
N ALA A 56 9.89 -9.75 -16.75
CA ALA A 56 9.57 -8.91 -17.91
C ALA A 56 8.33 -8.05 -17.65
N CYS A 57 7.26 -8.63 -17.12
CA CYS A 57 6.03 -7.92 -16.78
C CYS A 57 6.25 -6.85 -15.70
N SER A 58 7.07 -7.15 -14.68
CA SER A 58 7.43 -6.18 -13.64
C SER A 58 8.26 -5.02 -14.21
N VAL A 59 9.20 -5.30 -15.12
CA VAL A 59 10.02 -4.29 -15.77
C VAL A 59 9.16 -3.41 -16.66
N LEU A 60 8.29 -4.00 -17.48
CA LEU A 60 7.33 -3.25 -18.30
C LEU A 60 6.44 -2.36 -17.42
N SER A 61 5.87 -2.92 -16.34
CA SER A 61 5.03 -2.17 -15.41
C SER A 61 5.78 -1.00 -14.76
N ALA A 62 7.04 -1.22 -14.36
CA ALA A 62 7.89 -0.17 -13.80
C ALA A 62 8.27 0.90 -14.83
N ARG A 63 8.44 0.54 -16.11
CA ARG A 63 8.71 1.50 -17.19
C ARG A 63 7.46 2.30 -17.58
N CYS A 64 6.28 1.68 -17.50
CA CYS A 64 5.00 2.33 -17.75
C CYS A 64 4.54 3.21 -16.57
N ALA A 65 5.07 2.99 -15.37
CA ALA A 65 4.77 3.83 -14.21
C ALA A 65 5.31 5.25 -14.44
N THR A 66 4.40 6.21 -14.54
CA THR A 66 4.77 7.62 -14.73
C THR A 66 5.45 8.16 -13.46
N PRO A 67 6.61 8.84 -13.57
CA PRO A 67 7.26 9.46 -12.42
C PRO A 67 6.35 10.53 -11.83
N VAL A 68 5.88 10.34 -10.60
CA VAL A 68 5.06 11.33 -9.91
C VAL A 68 5.99 12.31 -9.17
N PRO A 69 5.92 13.63 -9.46
CA PRO A 69 6.70 14.62 -8.74
C PRO A 69 6.42 14.57 -7.24
N ARG A 70 7.47 14.66 -6.41
CA ARG A 70 7.32 14.64 -4.94
C ARG A 70 6.37 15.73 -4.43
N THR A 71 6.31 16.87 -5.13
CA THR A 71 5.35 17.95 -4.86
C THR A 71 3.91 17.48 -5.03
N ARG A 72 3.60 16.67 -6.06
CA ARG A 72 2.27 16.12 -6.31
C ARG A 72 1.83 15.14 -5.21
N VAL A 73 2.76 14.36 -4.67
CA VAL A 73 2.49 13.49 -3.52
C VAL A 73 2.16 14.32 -2.28
N ARG A 74 2.96 15.35 -1.99
CA ARG A 74 2.72 16.26 -0.86
C ARG A 74 1.40 17.02 -1.01
N THR A 75 1.04 17.48 -2.22
CA THR A 75 -0.24 18.12 -2.46
C THR A 75 -1.39 17.15 -2.35
N ALA A 76 -1.25 15.91 -2.84
CA ALA A 76 -2.29 14.89 -2.73
C ALA A 76 -2.53 14.46 -1.27
N ILE A 77 -1.47 14.35 -0.47
CA ILE A 77 -1.58 14.10 0.98
C ILE A 77 -2.27 15.28 1.65
N ARG A 78 -1.84 16.52 1.38
CA ARG A 78 -2.47 17.72 1.96
C ARG A 78 -3.92 17.91 1.53
N ASP A 79 -4.25 17.52 0.31
CA ASP A 79 -5.62 17.54 -0.23
C ASP A 79 -6.49 16.44 0.40
N ARG A 80 -5.93 15.24 0.61
CA ARG A 80 -6.58 14.16 1.37
C ARG A 80 -6.81 14.56 2.82
N GLU A 81 -5.81 15.14 3.47
CA GLU A 81 -5.93 15.70 4.82
C GLU A 81 -7.03 16.76 4.87
N LYS A 82 -7.09 17.73 3.94
CA LYS A 82 -8.22 18.68 3.92
C LYS A 82 -9.59 17.99 3.78
N ARG A 83 -9.68 16.92 3.00
CA ARG A 83 -10.93 16.15 2.82
C ARG A 83 -11.30 15.26 4.00
N THR A 84 -10.34 14.83 4.81
CA THR A 84 -10.56 13.85 5.89
C THR A 84 -10.20 14.34 7.30
N ALA A 85 -9.58 15.51 7.43
CA ALA A 85 -9.19 16.11 8.71
C ALA A 85 -10.40 16.65 9.47
N PHE A 86 -11.48 16.95 8.77
CA PHE A 86 -12.76 17.22 9.40
C PHE A 86 -13.51 15.90 9.56
N LEU A 87 -13.68 15.44 10.80
CA LEU A 87 -14.94 14.75 11.13
C LEU A 87 -16.05 15.69 10.67
N PRO A 88 -17.12 15.25 9.97
CA PRO A 88 -18.22 16.14 9.64
C PRO A 88 -18.62 16.87 10.92
N GLN A 89 -18.30 18.16 11.01
CA GLN A 89 -18.63 18.95 12.18
C GLN A 89 -20.15 18.93 12.25
N ARG A 90 -20.70 18.38 13.34
CA ARG A 90 -22.11 18.53 13.63
C ARG A 90 -22.35 20.03 13.66
N ASP A 91 -23.20 20.47 12.73
CA ASP A 91 -23.67 21.85 12.68
C ASP A 91 -24.05 22.28 14.11
N PRO A 92 -23.35 23.28 14.69
CA PRO A 92 -23.60 23.72 16.06
C PRO A 92 -25.02 24.29 16.23
N ASP A 93 -25.63 24.73 15.13
CA ASP A 93 -27.01 25.22 15.07
C ASP A 93 -28.01 24.12 14.72
N ALA A 94 -27.55 22.91 14.36
CA ALA A 94 -28.45 21.79 14.17
C ALA A 94 -29.18 21.50 15.47
N GLN A 95 -30.50 21.31 15.38
CA GLN A 95 -31.31 20.97 16.54
C GLN A 95 -30.69 19.78 17.28
N GLY A 96 -30.11 20.06 18.45
CA GLY A 96 -29.70 19.04 19.39
C GLY A 96 -30.91 18.17 19.75
N ARG A 97 -30.67 16.95 20.23
CA ARG A 97 -31.77 16.14 20.78
C ARG A 97 -32.49 16.97 21.84
N ARG A 98 -33.80 17.16 21.69
CA ARG A 98 -34.65 17.75 22.73
C ARG A 98 -34.41 16.97 24.01
N ARG A 99 -33.69 17.58 24.95
CA ARG A 99 -33.63 17.04 26.31
C ARG A 99 -34.98 17.33 26.94
N PRO A 100 -35.67 16.34 27.50
CA PRO A 100 -36.84 16.59 28.33
C PRO A 100 -36.42 17.59 29.41
N ARG A 101 -36.89 18.84 29.32
CA ARG A 101 -36.78 19.75 30.46
C ARG A 101 -37.73 19.18 31.50
N ALA A 102 -37.21 18.81 32.66
CA ALA A 102 -38.06 18.47 33.79
C ALA A 102 -39.12 19.57 33.93
N PRO A 103 -40.40 19.25 34.18
CA PRO A 103 -41.46 20.24 34.27
C PRO A 103 -41.10 21.27 35.34
N GLY A 104 -40.65 22.45 34.92
CA GLY A 104 -40.33 23.56 35.81
C GLY A 104 -41.62 24.25 36.19
N ARG A 105 -42.14 23.98 37.39
CA ARG A 105 -43.26 24.74 37.95
C ARG A 105 -42.77 26.16 38.20
N ALA A 106 -43.47 27.16 37.63
CA ALA A 106 -43.12 28.56 37.81
C ALA A 106 -43.22 28.92 39.31
N LEU A 107 -42.11 29.30 39.92
CA LEU A 107 -42.10 29.87 41.26
C LEU A 107 -42.50 31.34 41.16
N LEU A 108 -43.58 31.71 41.87
CA LEU A 108 -43.99 33.10 42.06
C LEU A 108 -42.91 33.82 42.87
N THR A 109 -42.21 34.77 42.26
CA THR A 109 -41.32 35.66 43.01
C THR A 109 -42.16 36.79 43.60
N ALA A 110 -42.07 36.98 44.92
CA ALA A 110 -42.69 38.10 45.61
C ALA A 110 -41.73 39.30 45.55
N ALA A 111 -42.08 40.29 44.75
CA ALA A 111 -41.59 41.65 44.90
C ALA A 111 -42.80 42.58 44.66
N ALA A 112 -43.34 43.08 45.76
CA ALA A 112 -44.30 44.18 45.83
C ALA A 112 -43.56 45.45 46.23
#